data_AF-A0A959DU88-F1
#
_entry.id   AF-A0A959DU88-F1
#
_cell.length_a   1.000
_cell.length_b   1.000
_cell.length_c   1.000
_cell.angle_alpha   90.00
_cell.angle_beta   90.00
_cell.angle_gamma   90.00
#
_symmetry.space_group_name_H-M   'P 1'
#
loop_
_entity.id
_entity.type
_entity.pdbx_description
1 polymer ?
#
loop_
_entity_poly.entity_id
_entity_poly.type
_entity_poly.pdbx_seq_one_letter_code
_entity_poly.pdbx_strand_id
1 'polypeptide(L)'
;MKILSIFLSIDLMCWLPMLLWLLGAFLLGWLFRKLFCEKPKLQAAADEKNALQLDYNAYKDSSQAKYLQLQGEYDASKLQAAKLAPALAKIEELEAALVAANNKKQDFAGTAAVKDYKAISAFFGSKIVADDLKLVEGIGPKIEQLFHAAGLKTWDSVAKSTPEQLKAILDAAGDHYKMHDPGTWPAQCAMMVNDEWAALKKWQDELMGGKE
;
A
#
# COMPACT_ATOMS: atom_id res chain seq x y z
N MET A 1 -58.54 95.87 28.68
CA MET A 1 -57.45 94.91 28.90
C MET A 1 -57.47 94.16 30.25
N LYS A 2 -58.44 94.37 31.16
CA LYS A 2 -58.49 93.63 32.44
C LYS A 2 -59.36 92.34 32.41
N ILE A 3 -60.32 92.25 31.50
CA ILE A 3 -61.26 91.10 31.40
C ILE A 3 -60.61 89.87 30.77
N LEU A 4 -59.73 90.06 29.76
CA LEU A 4 -58.97 88.94 29.18
C LEU A 4 -57.98 88.32 30.18
N SER A 5 -57.39 89.11 31.08
CA SER A 5 -56.47 88.59 32.11
C SER A 5 -57.18 87.80 33.21
N ILE A 6 -58.44 88.09 33.52
CA ILE A 6 -59.23 87.36 34.53
C ILE A 6 -59.68 85.99 33.97
N PHE A 7 -60.10 85.93 32.70
CA PHE A 7 -60.38 84.66 32.03
C PHE A 7 -59.12 83.79 31.88
N LEU A 8 -57.98 84.38 31.50
CA LEU A 8 -56.70 83.64 31.46
C LEU A 8 -56.25 83.12 32.84
N SER A 9 -56.58 83.82 33.94
CA SER A 9 -56.14 83.42 35.29
C SER A 9 -57.01 82.32 35.90
N ILE A 10 -58.32 82.28 35.56
CA ILE A 10 -59.25 81.26 36.06
C ILE A 10 -59.06 79.92 35.31
N ASP A 11 -58.80 79.95 34.01
CA ASP A 11 -58.54 78.73 33.24
C ASP A 11 -57.17 78.09 33.53
N LEU A 12 -56.14 78.91 33.77
CA LEU A 12 -54.78 78.41 33.99
C LEU A 12 -54.63 77.69 35.35
N MET A 13 -55.37 78.12 36.37
CA MET A 13 -55.24 77.56 37.73
C MET A 13 -55.92 76.19 37.88
N CYS A 14 -56.91 75.88 37.03
CA CYS A 14 -57.60 74.59 37.00
C CYS A 14 -56.99 73.59 36.01
N TRP A 15 -56.40 74.05 34.90
CA TRP A 15 -55.73 73.16 33.93
C TRP A 15 -54.31 72.77 34.32
N LEU A 16 -53.57 73.64 35.03
CA LEU A 16 -52.19 73.36 35.43
C LEU A 16 -52.06 72.06 36.29
N PRO A 17 -52.92 71.80 37.30
CA PRO A 17 -52.86 70.57 38.08
C PRO A 17 -53.19 69.32 37.27
N MET A 18 -54.16 69.41 36.34
CA MET A 18 -54.55 68.30 35.46
C MET A 18 -53.43 67.96 34.47
N LEU A 19 -52.77 68.99 33.92
CA LEU A 19 -51.64 68.81 33.00
C LEU A 19 -50.42 68.23 33.71
N LEU A 20 -50.17 68.63 34.97
CA LEU A 20 -49.14 68.02 35.84
C LEU A 20 -49.43 66.56 36.15
N TRP A 21 -50.69 66.19 36.40
CA TRP A 21 -51.08 64.79 36.60
C TRP A 21 -50.94 63.95 35.34
N LEU A 22 -51.34 64.48 34.18
CA LEU A 22 -51.16 63.81 32.89
C LEU A 22 -49.68 63.65 32.53
N LEU A 23 -48.86 64.67 32.77
CA LEU A 23 -47.41 64.59 32.60
C LEU A 23 -46.80 63.57 33.56
N GLY A 24 -47.26 63.54 34.80
CA GLY A 24 -46.84 62.54 35.80
C GLY A 24 -47.18 61.12 35.37
N ALA A 25 -48.41 60.87 34.91
CA ALA A 25 -48.84 59.56 34.40
C ALA A 25 -48.06 59.16 33.14
N PHE A 26 -47.78 60.11 32.24
CA PHE A 26 -46.98 59.88 31.04
C PHE A 26 -45.53 59.52 31.39
N LEU A 27 -44.88 60.26 32.29
CA LEU A 27 -43.52 60.00 32.74
C LEU A 27 -43.43 58.69 33.51
N LEU A 28 -44.44 58.38 34.32
CA LEU A 28 -44.52 57.11 35.04
C LEU A 28 -44.69 55.95 34.05
N GLY A 29 -45.60 56.06 33.07
CA GLY A 29 -45.77 55.07 32.01
C GLY A 29 -44.51 54.88 31.15
N TRP A 30 -43.82 55.97 30.83
CA TRP A 30 -42.53 55.93 30.14
C TRP A 30 -41.45 55.21 30.97
N LEU A 31 -41.38 55.50 32.27
CA LEU A 31 -40.46 54.84 33.20
C LEU A 31 -40.78 53.34 33.37
N PHE A 32 -42.07 52.99 33.46
CA PHE A 32 -42.52 51.60 33.51
C PHE A 32 -42.15 50.85 32.22
N ARG A 33 -42.36 51.43 31.03
CA ARG A 33 -41.93 50.82 29.77
C ARG A 33 -40.41 50.60 29.74
N LYS A 34 -39.63 51.59 30.17
CA LYS A 34 -38.16 51.53 30.20
C LYS A 34 -37.63 50.48 31.18
N LEU A 35 -38.21 50.41 32.39
CA LEU A 35 -37.75 49.47 33.41
C LEU A 35 -38.19 48.03 33.13
N PHE A 36 -39.43 47.83 32.67
CA PHE A 36 -40.01 46.49 32.54
C PHE A 36 -39.92 45.89 31.13
N CYS A 37 -39.84 46.68 30.06
CA CYS A 37 -39.81 46.15 28.69
C CYS A 37 -38.43 46.24 27.99
N GLU A 38 -37.56 47.20 28.34
CA GLU A 38 -36.27 47.35 27.64
C GLU A 38 -35.16 46.45 28.22
N LYS A 39 -35.07 46.35 29.54
CA LYS A 39 -34.05 45.51 30.22
C LYS A 39 -34.05 44.03 29.80
N PRO A 40 -35.18 43.31 29.76
CA PRO A 40 -35.15 41.89 29.40
C PRO A 40 -34.72 41.65 27.95
N LYS A 41 -35.03 42.57 27.03
CA LYS A 41 -34.59 42.48 25.63
C LYS A 41 -33.09 42.69 25.48
N LEU A 42 -32.54 43.65 26.22
CA LEU A 42 -31.10 43.93 26.20
C LEU A 42 -30.31 42.76 26.79
N GLN A 43 -30.83 42.14 27.85
CA GLN A 43 -30.22 40.99 28.50
C GLN A 43 -30.28 39.75 27.61
N ALA A 44 -31.43 39.47 26.99
CA ALA A 44 -31.54 38.38 26.00
C ALA A 44 -30.57 38.54 24.83
N ALA A 45 -30.40 39.76 24.30
CA ALA A 45 -29.43 40.02 23.24
C ALA A 45 -27.97 39.90 23.71
N ALA A 46 -27.68 40.25 24.97
CA ALA A 46 -26.35 40.06 25.57
C ALA A 46 -26.05 38.56 25.79
N ASP A 47 -27.03 37.80 26.24
CA ASP A 47 -26.93 36.35 26.45
C ASP A 47 -26.72 35.63 25.11
N GLU A 48 -27.45 36.02 24.06
CA GLU A 48 -27.26 35.52 22.69
C GLU A 48 -25.85 35.82 22.17
N LYS A 49 -25.37 37.05 22.35
CA LYS A 49 -24.00 37.43 21.96
C LYS A 49 -22.95 36.60 22.72
N ASN A 50 -23.14 36.39 24.02
CA ASN A 50 -22.22 35.60 24.83
C ASN A 50 -22.23 34.13 24.42
N ALA A 51 -23.41 33.56 24.12
CA ALA A 51 -23.55 32.20 23.60
C ALA A 51 -22.82 32.05 22.26
N LEU A 52 -23.05 32.97 21.33
CA LEU A 52 -22.40 32.97 20.02
C LEU A 52 -20.87 33.12 20.15
N GLN A 53 -20.41 33.95 21.09
CA GLN A 53 -18.99 34.11 21.36
C GLN A 53 -18.36 32.83 21.93
N LEU A 54 -19.10 32.11 22.78
CA LEU A 54 -18.67 30.85 23.35
C LEU A 54 -18.57 29.76 22.28
N ASP A 55 -19.56 29.68 21.38
CA ASP A 55 -19.53 28.78 20.22
C ASP A 55 -18.38 29.10 19.26
N TYR A 56 -18.14 30.38 19.00
CA TYR A 56 -17.01 30.83 18.18
C TYR A 56 -15.66 30.44 18.78
N ASN A 57 -15.49 30.63 20.09
CA ASN A 57 -14.26 30.24 20.78
C ASN A 57 -14.09 28.73 20.79
N ALA A 58 -15.15 27.96 21.05
CA ALA A 58 -15.12 26.50 21.00
C ALA A 58 -14.74 25.97 19.60
N TYR A 59 -15.29 26.59 18.54
CA TYR A 59 -14.93 26.27 17.16
C TYR A 59 -13.45 26.57 16.88
N LYS A 60 -12.96 27.75 17.32
CA LYS A 60 -11.56 28.14 17.17
C LYS A 60 -10.62 27.18 17.88
N ASP A 61 -10.94 26.80 19.11
CA ASP A 61 -10.13 25.89 19.92
C ASP A 61 -10.11 24.48 19.32
N SER A 62 -11.27 23.98 18.86
CA SER A 62 -11.37 22.70 18.14
C SER A 62 -10.53 22.70 16.86
N SER A 63 -10.60 23.78 16.09
CA SER A 63 -9.79 23.93 14.89
C SER A 63 -8.30 23.94 15.24
N GLN A 64 -7.89 24.71 16.25
CA GLN A 64 -6.50 24.80 16.67
C GLN A 64 -5.96 23.46 17.20
N ALA A 65 -6.76 22.72 17.95
CA ALA A 65 -6.42 21.37 18.40
C ALA A 65 -6.20 20.41 17.22
N LYS A 66 -7.04 20.48 16.19
CA LYS A 66 -6.88 19.67 14.97
C LYS A 66 -5.60 20.01 14.21
N TYR A 67 -5.26 21.30 14.09
CA TYR A 67 -3.99 21.71 13.48
C TYR A 67 -2.78 21.18 14.26
N LEU A 68 -2.81 21.26 15.59
CA LEU A 68 -1.73 20.76 16.43
C LEU A 68 -1.60 19.23 16.37
N GLN A 69 -2.71 18.51 16.34
CA GLN A 69 -2.72 17.07 16.15
C GLN A 69 -2.10 16.69 14.81
N LEU A 70 -2.53 17.34 13.73
CA LEU A 70 -2.02 17.06 12.38
C LEU A 70 -0.52 17.35 12.28
N GLN A 71 -0.05 18.41 12.95
CA GLN A 71 1.36 18.72 13.02
C GLN A 71 2.15 17.64 13.78
N GLY A 72 1.62 17.16 14.91
CA GLY A 72 2.21 16.03 15.65
C GLY A 72 2.25 14.74 14.84
N GLU A 73 1.19 14.42 14.09
CA GLU A 73 1.14 13.26 13.19
C GLU A 73 2.15 13.39 12.04
N TYR A 74 2.29 14.59 11.47
CA TYR A 74 3.29 14.86 10.43
C TYR A 74 4.71 14.68 10.95
N ASP A 75 5.03 15.24 12.13
CA ASP A 75 6.35 15.10 12.74
C ASP A 75 6.65 13.64 13.13
N ALA A 76 5.65 12.91 13.63
CA ALA A 76 5.76 11.49 13.93
C ALA A 76 6.01 10.65 12.66
N SER A 77 5.27 10.92 11.58
CA SER A 77 5.44 10.26 10.28
C SER A 77 6.82 10.55 9.69
N LYS A 78 7.28 11.81 9.75
CA LYS A 78 8.62 12.21 9.32
C LYS A 78 9.72 11.50 10.11
N LEU A 79 9.53 11.33 11.42
CA LEU A 79 10.48 10.62 12.27
C LEU A 79 10.47 9.11 12.00
N GLN A 80 9.32 8.52 11.67
CA GLN A 80 9.24 7.15 11.17
C GLN A 80 9.98 7.00 9.83
N ALA A 81 9.75 7.90 8.87
CA ALA A 81 10.46 7.89 7.59
C ALA A 81 11.98 8.01 7.79
N ALA A 82 12.43 8.87 8.72
CA ALA A 82 13.84 9.01 9.08
C ALA A 82 14.43 7.73 9.72
N LYS A 83 13.62 6.95 10.47
CA LYS A 83 14.03 5.65 11.01
C LYS A 83 14.12 4.56 9.94
N LEU A 84 13.27 4.61 8.90
CA LEU A 84 13.30 3.66 7.79
C LEU A 84 14.37 4.00 6.73
N ALA A 85 14.78 5.26 6.61
CA ALA A 85 15.85 5.69 5.71
C ALA A 85 17.18 4.91 5.84
N PRO A 86 17.74 4.65 7.04
CA PRO A 86 18.95 3.84 7.17
C PRO A 86 18.73 2.36 6.82
N ALA A 87 17.51 1.84 6.96
CA ALA A 87 17.20 0.47 6.55
C ALA A 87 17.17 0.34 5.03
N LEU A 88 16.66 1.34 4.31
CA LEU A 88 16.72 1.41 2.84
C LEU A 88 18.17 1.50 2.33
N ALA A 89 18.99 2.35 2.94
CA ALA A 89 20.42 2.44 2.59
C ALA A 89 21.14 1.10 2.83
N LYS A 90 20.76 0.38 3.89
CA LYS A 90 21.32 -0.95 4.19
C LYS A 90 20.84 -2.03 3.21
N ILE A 91 19.62 -1.92 2.69
CA ILE A 91 19.12 -2.81 1.63
C ILE A 91 19.91 -2.57 0.35
N GLU A 92 20.14 -1.32 -0.04
CA GLU A 92 20.97 -0.99 -1.22
C GLU A 92 22.42 -1.47 -1.05
N GLU A 93 23.00 -1.33 0.15
CA GLU A 93 24.32 -1.89 0.48
C GLU A 93 24.33 -3.43 0.42
N LEU A 94 23.30 -4.08 0.93
CA LEU A 94 23.15 -5.54 0.88
C LEU A 94 22.92 -6.05 -0.55
N GLU A 95 22.17 -5.33 -1.37
CA GLU A 95 21.97 -5.63 -2.79
C GLU A 95 23.28 -5.47 -3.57
N ALA A 96 24.03 -4.39 -3.33
CA ALA A 96 25.37 -4.21 -3.90
C ALA A 96 26.34 -5.31 -3.44
N ALA A 97 26.29 -5.69 -2.16
CA ALA A 97 27.08 -6.79 -1.62
C ALA A 97 26.65 -8.16 -2.20
N LEU A 98 25.36 -8.36 -2.48
CA LEU A 98 24.84 -9.59 -3.10
C LEU A 98 25.25 -9.66 -4.57
N VAL A 99 25.20 -8.56 -5.32
CA VAL A 99 25.75 -8.51 -6.69
C VAL A 99 27.25 -8.77 -6.69
N ALA A 100 28.01 -8.18 -5.76
CA ALA A 100 29.44 -8.43 -5.63
C ALA A 100 29.75 -9.89 -5.20
N ALA A 101 28.94 -10.46 -4.31
CA ALA A 101 29.05 -11.85 -3.88
C ALA A 101 28.62 -12.82 -4.99
N ASN A 102 27.63 -12.47 -5.81
CA ASN A 102 27.18 -13.28 -6.94
C ASN A 102 28.18 -13.22 -8.09
N ASN A 103 28.81 -12.05 -8.33
CA ASN A 103 29.96 -11.93 -9.22
C ASN A 103 31.14 -12.75 -8.70
N LYS A 104 31.50 -12.66 -7.40
CA LYS A 104 32.52 -13.55 -6.80
C LYS A 104 32.15 -15.03 -6.85
N LYS A 105 30.86 -15.36 -6.75
CA LYS A 105 30.35 -16.73 -6.92
C LYS A 105 30.33 -17.14 -8.39
N GLN A 106 30.22 -16.20 -9.33
CA GLN A 106 30.48 -16.40 -10.77
C GLN A 106 31.97 -16.41 -11.10
N ASP A 107 32.84 -15.88 -10.24
CA ASP A 107 34.30 -15.99 -10.35
C ASP A 107 34.77 -17.32 -9.73
N PHE A 108 34.08 -17.84 -8.72
CA PHE A 108 34.26 -19.19 -8.15
C PHE A 108 33.51 -20.29 -8.93
N ALA A 109 32.37 -19.95 -9.54
CA ALA A 109 31.76 -20.68 -10.65
C ALA A 109 32.33 -20.20 -11.99
N GLY A 110 33.44 -19.45 -11.96
CA GLY A 110 34.25 -19.08 -13.12
C GLY A 110 35.13 -20.23 -13.58
N THR A 111 34.91 -21.41 -13.01
CA THR A 111 35.24 -22.72 -13.58
C THR A 111 33.98 -23.56 -13.87
N ALA A 112 32.79 -22.98 -13.95
CA ALA A 112 31.76 -23.51 -14.83
C ALA A 112 32.12 -22.97 -16.22
N ALA A 113 33.00 -23.72 -16.88
CA ALA A 113 33.35 -23.51 -18.26
C ALA A 113 32.10 -23.10 -19.05
N VAL A 114 32.19 -22.03 -19.83
CA VAL A 114 31.31 -21.90 -20.99
C VAL A 114 31.56 -23.16 -21.80
N LYS A 115 30.74 -24.20 -21.58
CA LYS A 115 30.83 -25.48 -22.26
C LYS A 115 30.71 -25.13 -23.73
N ASP A 116 31.79 -25.28 -24.48
CA ASP A 116 31.77 -25.03 -25.92
C ASP A 116 30.95 -26.14 -26.57
N TYR A 117 29.62 -25.93 -26.59
CA TYR A 117 28.66 -26.84 -27.18
C TYR A 117 28.90 -27.07 -28.67
N LYS A 118 29.82 -26.32 -29.30
CA LYS A 118 30.24 -26.54 -30.70
C LYS A 118 30.95 -27.88 -30.89
N ALA A 119 31.79 -28.30 -29.94
CA ALA A 119 32.46 -29.60 -30.02
C ALA A 119 31.50 -30.76 -29.71
N ILE A 120 30.61 -30.56 -28.74
CA ILE A 120 29.65 -31.58 -28.30
C ILE A 120 28.53 -31.76 -29.35
N SER A 121 28.10 -30.69 -30.02
CA SER A 121 27.11 -30.76 -31.11
C SER A 121 27.63 -31.55 -32.33
N ALA A 122 28.93 -31.49 -32.61
CA ALA A 122 29.54 -32.35 -33.63
C ALA A 122 29.51 -33.83 -33.24
N PHE A 123 29.60 -34.14 -31.94
CA PHE A 123 29.57 -35.51 -31.41
C PHE A 123 28.15 -36.13 -31.41
N PHE A 124 27.12 -35.34 -31.09
CA PHE A 124 25.72 -35.79 -31.11
C PHE A 124 25.05 -35.65 -32.49
N GLY A 125 25.69 -34.96 -33.44
CA GLY A 125 25.10 -34.67 -34.76
C GLY A 125 23.91 -33.71 -34.71
N SER A 126 23.69 -33.04 -33.57
CA SER A 126 22.55 -32.16 -33.31
C SER A 126 23.00 -30.90 -32.58
N LYS A 127 22.27 -29.79 -32.78
CA LYS A 127 22.58 -28.53 -32.11
C LYS A 127 22.23 -28.67 -30.63
N ILE A 128 23.26 -28.68 -29.78
CA ILE A 128 23.09 -28.67 -28.33
C ILE A 128 22.88 -27.23 -27.88
N VAL A 129 21.77 -27.03 -27.17
CA VAL A 129 21.43 -25.77 -26.50
C VAL A 129 21.49 -26.05 -25.01
N ALA A 130 22.13 -25.14 -24.26
CA ALA A 130 22.19 -25.24 -22.81
C ALA A 130 20.78 -25.40 -22.22
N ASP A 131 20.63 -26.30 -21.26
CA ASP A 131 19.37 -26.58 -20.55
C ASP A 131 18.21 -27.09 -21.44
N ASP A 132 18.50 -27.56 -22.66
CA ASP A 132 17.52 -28.24 -23.50
C ASP A 132 17.25 -29.65 -22.94
N LEU A 133 16.07 -29.86 -22.35
CA LEU A 133 15.71 -31.13 -21.72
C LEU A 133 15.40 -32.23 -22.74
N LYS A 134 15.16 -31.89 -24.02
CA LYS A 134 14.90 -32.89 -25.08
C LYS A 134 16.13 -33.72 -25.45
N LEU A 135 17.31 -33.35 -24.95
CA LEU A 135 18.52 -34.17 -25.05
C LEU A 135 18.47 -35.42 -24.16
N VAL A 136 17.58 -35.45 -23.17
CA VAL A 136 17.36 -36.62 -22.31
C VAL A 136 16.44 -37.58 -23.05
N GLU A 137 16.86 -38.84 -23.14
CA GLU A 137 16.08 -39.86 -23.82
C GLU A 137 14.78 -40.13 -23.05
N GLY A 138 13.65 -40.04 -23.75
CA GLY A 138 12.31 -40.16 -23.18
C GLY A 138 11.62 -38.82 -22.88
N ILE A 139 12.36 -37.69 -22.85
CA ILE A 139 11.77 -36.36 -22.71
C ILE A 139 11.48 -35.77 -24.10
N GLY A 140 10.20 -35.78 -24.48
CA GLY A 140 9.74 -35.09 -25.68
C GLY A 140 9.42 -33.60 -25.46
N PRO A 141 9.17 -32.81 -26.53
CA PRO A 141 8.85 -31.38 -26.43
C PRO A 141 7.68 -31.06 -25.51
N LYS A 142 6.72 -32.00 -25.38
CA LYS A 142 5.55 -31.80 -24.52
C LYS A 142 5.85 -32.01 -23.03
N ILE A 143 6.73 -32.96 -22.72
CA ILE A 143 7.19 -33.23 -21.35
C ILE A 143 8.11 -32.09 -20.90
N GLU A 144 8.99 -31.62 -21.77
CA GLU A 144 9.82 -30.43 -21.51
C GLU A 144 8.93 -29.21 -21.13
N GLN A 145 7.88 -28.93 -21.92
CA GLN A 145 6.94 -27.86 -21.60
C GLN A 145 6.28 -28.03 -20.23
N LEU A 146 5.91 -29.27 -19.87
CA LEU A 146 5.29 -29.57 -18.59
C LEU A 146 6.27 -29.33 -17.43
N PHE A 147 7.52 -29.77 -17.57
CA PHE A 147 8.56 -29.55 -16.58
C PHE A 147 8.90 -28.08 -16.42
N HIS A 148 8.97 -27.34 -17.53
CA HIS A 148 9.15 -25.89 -17.50
C HIS A 148 8.00 -25.19 -16.78
N ALA A 149 6.75 -25.63 -16.97
CA ALA A 149 5.59 -25.12 -16.27
C ALA A 149 5.61 -25.45 -14.77
N ALA A 150 6.20 -26.58 -14.38
CA ALA A 150 6.44 -26.98 -13.00
C ALA A 150 7.68 -26.30 -12.36
N GLY A 151 8.42 -25.47 -13.11
CA GLY A 151 9.60 -24.74 -12.64
C GLY A 151 10.93 -25.48 -12.82
N LEU A 152 10.92 -26.69 -13.40
CA LEU A 152 12.10 -27.47 -13.74
C LEU A 152 12.60 -27.08 -15.13
N LYS A 153 13.41 -26.03 -15.21
CA LYS A 153 13.86 -25.42 -16.48
C LYS A 153 15.30 -25.74 -16.88
N THR A 154 16.07 -26.41 -16.02
CA THR A 154 17.51 -26.66 -16.21
C THR A 154 17.85 -28.11 -15.97
N TRP A 155 18.95 -28.61 -16.57
CA TRP A 155 19.41 -29.98 -16.30
C TRP A 155 19.69 -30.18 -14.81
N ASP A 156 20.26 -29.18 -14.14
CA ASP A 156 20.51 -29.21 -12.70
C ASP A 156 19.22 -29.36 -11.87
N SER A 157 18.13 -28.69 -12.27
CA SER A 157 16.85 -28.80 -11.57
C SER A 157 16.24 -30.20 -11.69
N VAL A 158 16.36 -30.82 -12.86
CA VAL A 158 15.85 -32.19 -13.10
C VAL A 158 16.75 -33.24 -12.45
N ALA A 159 18.08 -33.04 -12.49
CA ALA A 159 19.05 -33.92 -11.84
C ALA A 159 18.88 -34.01 -10.32
N LYS A 160 18.44 -32.90 -9.69
CA LYS A 160 18.15 -32.82 -8.25
C LYS A 160 16.75 -33.30 -7.87
N SER A 161 15.89 -33.55 -8.85
CA SER A 161 14.55 -34.06 -8.63
C SER A 161 14.57 -35.58 -8.52
N THR A 162 13.66 -36.16 -7.74
CA THR A 162 13.53 -37.62 -7.65
C THR A 162 12.60 -38.15 -8.75
N PRO A 163 12.77 -39.42 -9.20
CA PRO A 163 11.85 -40.03 -10.16
C PRO A 163 10.38 -39.94 -9.73
N GLU A 164 10.10 -40.03 -8.43
CA GLU A 164 8.75 -39.93 -7.87
C GLU A 164 8.16 -38.53 -8.04
N GLN A 165 8.98 -37.48 -7.87
CA GLN A 165 8.55 -36.09 -8.08
C GLN A 165 8.24 -35.84 -9.56
N LEU A 166 9.12 -36.30 -10.45
CA LEU A 166 8.91 -36.20 -11.89
C LEU A 166 7.66 -36.98 -12.32
N LYS A 167 7.45 -38.17 -11.76
CA LYS A 167 6.27 -38.99 -12.02
C LYS A 167 4.98 -38.31 -11.55
N ALA A 168 4.99 -37.68 -10.37
CA ALA A 168 3.85 -36.93 -9.86
C ALA A 168 3.46 -35.76 -10.79
N ILE A 169 4.46 -35.07 -11.37
CA ILE A 169 4.21 -34.00 -12.35
C ILE A 169 3.56 -34.55 -13.63
N LEU A 170 4.06 -35.67 -14.14
CA LEU A 170 3.50 -36.34 -15.33
C LEU A 170 2.06 -36.82 -15.09
N ASP A 171 1.81 -37.45 -13.95
CA ASP A 171 0.49 -37.99 -13.62
C ASP A 171 -0.54 -36.86 -13.39
N ALA A 172 -0.12 -35.72 -12.83
CA ALA A 172 -0.95 -34.53 -12.72
C ALA A 172 -1.31 -33.90 -14.09
N ALA A 173 -0.51 -34.14 -15.12
CA ALA A 173 -0.74 -33.63 -16.47
C ALA A 173 -1.70 -34.49 -17.31
N GLY A 174 -2.04 -35.69 -16.84
CA GLY A 174 -3.09 -36.54 -17.41
C GLY A 174 -2.62 -37.89 -17.95
N ASP A 175 -3.61 -38.72 -18.33
CA ASP A 175 -3.41 -40.13 -18.68
C ASP A 175 -2.44 -40.38 -19.85
N HIS A 176 -2.28 -39.39 -20.73
CA HIS A 176 -1.38 -39.47 -21.88
C HIS A 176 0.09 -39.68 -21.49
N TYR A 177 0.51 -39.25 -20.28
CA TYR A 177 1.90 -39.35 -19.85
C TYR A 177 2.21 -40.58 -19.00
N LYS A 178 1.19 -41.40 -18.68
CA LYS A 178 1.34 -42.54 -17.76
C LYS A 178 2.34 -43.59 -18.24
N MET A 179 2.51 -43.71 -19.56
CA MET A 179 3.43 -44.68 -20.17
C MET A 179 4.90 -44.25 -20.11
N HIS A 180 5.18 -42.96 -19.85
CA HIS A 180 6.55 -42.46 -19.69
C HIS A 180 7.09 -42.79 -18.30
N ASP A 181 8.35 -43.19 -18.28
CA ASP A 181 9.08 -43.57 -17.08
C ASP A 181 10.22 -42.57 -16.84
N PRO A 182 10.16 -41.78 -15.76
CA PRO A 182 11.21 -40.81 -15.45
C PRO A 182 12.43 -41.41 -14.74
N GLY A 183 12.50 -42.73 -14.53
CA GLY A 183 13.55 -43.39 -13.74
C GLY A 183 14.98 -43.00 -14.12
N THR A 184 15.28 -42.87 -15.42
CA THR A 184 16.64 -42.54 -15.90
C THR A 184 16.88 -41.04 -16.08
N TRP A 185 15.84 -40.20 -16.05
CA TRP A 185 15.95 -38.79 -16.41
C TRP A 185 16.83 -37.97 -15.46
N PRO A 186 16.73 -38.11 -14.12
CA PRO A 186 17.62 -37.40 -13.20
C PRO A 186 19.09 -37.77 -13.42
N ALA A 187 19.38 -39.05 -13.65
CA ALA A 187 20.74 -39.54 -13.86
C ALA A 187 21.35 -39.04 -15.18
N GLN A 188 20.58 -39.04 -16.28
CA GLN A 188 21.04 -38.45 -17.54
C GLN A 188 21.32 -36.95 -17.39
N CYS A 189 20.44 -36.21 -16.69
CA CYS A 189 20.66 -34.80 -16.41
C CYS A 189 21.90 -34.57 -15.54
N ALA A 190 22.17 -35.44 -14.55
CA ALA A 190 23.37 -35.36 -13.73
C ALA A 190 24.64 -35.53 -14.57
N MET A 191 24.66 -36.46 -15.53
CA MET A 191 25.78 -36.62 -16.47
C MET A 191 25.98 -35.36 -17.34
N MET A 192 24.90 -34.71 -17.80
CA MET A 192 24.98 -33.45 -18.55
C MET A 192 25.54 -32.30 -17.71
N VAL A 193 25.17 -32.22 -16.43
CA VAL A 193 25.71 -31.24 -15.48
C VAL A 193 27.20 -31.48 -15.25
N ASN A 194 27.61 -32.75 -15.12
CA ASN A 194 28.99 -33.17 -14.87
C ASN A 194 29.91 -33.22 -16.12
N ASP A 195 29.42 -32.80 -17.30
CA ASP A 195 30.17 -32.87 -18.56
C ASP A 195 30.53 -34.27 -19.07
N GLU A 196 29.79 -35.28 -18.64
CA GLU A 196 29.99 -36.68 -19.00
C GLU A 196 29.31 -37.04 -20.34
N TRP A 197 29.43 -36.17 -21.35
CA TRP A 197 28.71 -36.25 -22.63
C TRP A 197 28.99 -37.53 -23.42
N ALA A 198 30.23 -38.03 -23.40
CA ALA A 198 30.60 -39.27 -24.06
C ALA A 198 29.99 -40.50 -23.38
N ALA A 199 29.95 -40.51 -22.05
CA ALA A 199 29.34 -41.58 -21.26
C ALA A 199 27.81 -41.56 -21.43
N LEU A 200 27.21 -40.36 -21.39
CA LEU A 200 25.78 -40.17 -21.66
C LEU A 200 25.39 -40.72 -23.04
N LYS A 201 26.12 -40.35 -24.09
CA LYS A 201 25.80 -40.82 -25.45
C LYS A 201 25.84 -42.34 -25.54
N LYS A 202 26.89 -42.95 -24.99
CA LYS A 202 27.04 -44.41 -24.95
C LYS A 202 25.88 -45.06 -24.19
N TRP A 203 25.51 -44.50 -23.05
CA TRP A 203 24.40 -45.02 -22.24
C TRP A 203 23.07 -44.89 -22.98
N GLN A 204 22.80 -43.77 -23.64
CA GLN A 204 21.61 -43.57 -24.48
C GLN A 204 21.56 -44.52 -25.69
N ASP A 205 22.71 -44.89 -26.26
CA ASP A 205 22.76 -45.87 -27.35
C ASP A 205 22.47 -47.31 -26.85
N GLU A 206 22.65 -47.57 -25.55
CA GLU A 206 22.36 -48.85 -24.89
C GLU A 206 20.93 -48.92 -24.33
N LEU A 207 20.30 -47.78 -24.03
CA LEU A 207 18.93 -47.68 -23.53
C LEU A 207 17.91 -47.99 -24.63
N MET A 208 16.77 -48.58 -24.23
CA MET A 208 15.62 -48.75 -25.12
C MET A 208 14.49 -47.81 -24.74
N GLY A 209 14.51 -46.59 -25.28
CA GLY A 209 13.46 -45.60 -25.03
C GLY A 209 13.52 -45.00 -23.62
N GLY A 210 14.73 -44.86 -23.07
CA GLY A 210 14.97 -44.30 -21.74
C GLY A 210 14.76 -45.27 -20.57
N LYS A 211 14.67 -46.58 -20.82
CA LYS A 211 14.57 -47.64 -19.80
C LYS A 211 15.77 -48.58 -19.88
N GLU A 212 16.27 -49.01 -18.73
CA GLU A 212 17.26 -50.08 -18.57
C GLU A 212 16.63 -51.47 -18.77
#